data_AF-A0AA35X4C7-F1
#
_entry.id   AF-A0AA35X4C7-F1
#
_cell.length_a   1.000
_cell.length_b   1.000
_cell.length_c   1.000
_cell.angle_alpha   90.00
_cell.angle_beta   90.00
_cell.angle_gamma   90.00
#
_symmetry.space_group_name_H-M   'P 1'
#
loop_
_entity.id
_entity.type
_entity.pdbx_description
1 polymer ?
#
loop_
_entity_poly.entity_id
_entity_poly.type
_entity_poly.pdbx_seq_one_letter_code
_entity_poly.pdbx_strand_id
1 'polypeptide(L)'
;MSTSCNSTFYKQGELQQFVFTCQSRNAPLNVQFHVSRAPAMATPGPSGALPSEVAAEVPFQDVCGLMERVQKTSGLEKKKRILASFLEKWREEHTRIHPTDSATTKDTFYPAMRLLLPHIDRARPAYGLKEVALAKHYIDILNISKESTDAQKLLHYRAPQNAKQ
;
A
#
# COMPACT_ATOMS: atom_id res chain seq x y z
N MET A 1 20.16 21.99 7.50
CA MET A 1 19.50 22.55 6.31
C MET A 1 18.47 21.53 5.84
N SER A 2 17.19 21.89 5.81
CA SER A 2 16.09 21.00 5.39
C SER A 2 15.93 21.10 3.87
N THR A 3 16.14 20.01 3.14
CA THR A 3 15.83 19.94 1.71
C THR A 3 14.46 19.31 1.55
N SER A 4 13.51 20.09 1.01
CA SER A 4 12.19 19.61 0.61
C SER A 4 12.21 19.36 -0.89
N CYS A 5 11.82 18.17 -1.31
CA CYS A 5 11.61 17.85 -2.71
C CYS A 5 10.11 17.63 -2.92
N ASN A 6 9.48 18.51 -3.69
CA ASN A 6 8.08 18.37 -4.07
C ASN A 6 8.04 17.65 -5.42
N SER A 7 7.48 16.45 -5.42
CA SER A 7 7.22 15.71 -6.66
C SER A 7 5.72 15.63 -6.89
N THR A 8 5.31 15.96 -8.11
CA THR A 8 3.90 15.99 -8.52
C THR A 8 3.69 14.86 -9.50
N PHE A 9 2.82 13.90 -9.17
CA PHE A 9 2.52 12.77 -10.04
C PHE A 9 1.04 12.81 -10.45
N TYR A 10 0.77 12.64 -11.73
CA TYR A 10 -0.59 12.57 -12.28
C TYR A 10 -0.99 11.10 -12.45
N LYS A 11 -2.03 10.68 -11.74
CA LYS A 11 -2.65 9.37 -11.95
C LYS A 11 -4.14 9.60 -12.21
N GLN A 12 -4.64 9.14 -13.35
CA GLN A 12 -6.05 9.25 -13.75
C GLN A 12 -6.64 10.68 -13.67
N GLY A 13 -5.88 11.70 -14.09
CA GLY A 13 -6.40 13.06 -14.18
C GLY A 13 -6.51 13.82 -12.84
N GLU A 14 -6.03 13.26 -11.73
CA GLU A 14 -5.87 14.00 -10.46
C GLU A 14 -4.39 14.28 -10.15
N LEU A 15 -4.13 15.51 -9.70
CA LEU A 15 -2.85 15.97 -9.16
C LEU A 15 -2.66 15.44 -7.74
N GLN A 16 -1.83 14.42 -7.55
CA GLN A 16 -1.35 14.08 -6.22
C GLN A 16 0.00 14.77 -5.96
N GLN A 17 0.03 15.64 -4.95
CA GLN A 17 1.25 16.26 -4.45
C GLN A 17 1.83 15.39 -3.34
N PHE A 18 3.02 14.86 -3.57
CA PHE A 18 3.81 14.19 -2.53
C PHE A 18 4.90 15.15 -2.06
N VAL A 19 4.84 15.51 -0.78
CA VAL A 19 5.86 16.35 -0.14
C VAL A 19 6.84 15.42 0.58
N PHE A 20 8.06 15.32 0.07
CA PHE A 20 9.14 14.59 0.73
C PHE A 20 9.96 15.58 1.56
N THR A 21 9.83 15.51 2.89
CA THR A 21 10.70 16.29 3.79
C THR A 21 11.84 15.40 4.29
N CYS A 22 13.07 15.76 3.93
CA CYS A 22 14.27 15.11 4.46
C CYS A 22 14.82 15.94 5.61
N GLN A 23 14.51 15.56 6.86
CA GLN A 23 15.15 16.19 8.03
C GLN A 23 16.44 15.46 8.37
N SER A 24 17.57 16.10 8.08
CA SER A 24 18.87 15.69 8.63
C SER A 24 18.97 16.18 10.08
N ARG A 25 18.69 15.28 11.04
CA ARG A 25 19.23 15.35 12.39
C ARG A 25 19.85 13.99 12.70
N ASN A 26 21.14 14.02 13.05
CA ASN A 26 22.01 12.90 13.38
C ASN A 26 21.30 11.60 13.83
N ALA A 27 21.62 10.49 13.14
CA ALA A 27 21.16 9.09 13.33
C ALA A 27 19.90 8.68 12.53
N PRO A 28 19.69 7.35 12.32
CA PRO A 28 19.43 6.73 11.01
C PRO A 28 18.22 7.32 10.28
N LEU A 29 18.39 7.50 8.97
CA LEU A 29 17.41 7.98 7.99
C LEU A 29 16.01 7.43 8.26
N ASN A 30 15.22 8.17 9.02
CA ASN A 30 13.80 7.90 9.22
C ASN A 30 13.05 8.64 8.10
N VAL A 31 12.76 7.92 7.02
CA VAL A 31 11.91 8.43 5.93
C VAL A 31 10.47 8.39 6.43
N GLN A 32 10.01 9.51 6.97
CA GLN A 32 8.65 9.62 7.48
C GLN A 32 7.72 10.01 6.32
N PHE A 33 7.04 9.01 5.76
CA PHE A 33 6.00 9.23 4.75
C PHE A 33 4.76 9.79 5.43
N HIS A 34 4.60 11.11 5.41
CA HIS A 34 3.33 11.72 5.77
C HIS A 34 2.49 11.85 4.49
N VAL A 35 1.52 10.95 4.32
CA VAL A 35 0.49 11.12 3.30
C VAL A 35 -0.53 12.10 3.86
N SER A 36 -0.34 13.40 3.57
CA SER A 36 -1.42 14.36 3.81
C SER A 36 -2.54 14.05 2.84
N ARG A 37 -3.68 13.61 3.38
CA ARG A 37 -4.94 13.45 2.65
C ARG A 37 -5.33 14.83 2.12
N ALA A 38 -5.20 15.03 0.81
CA ALA A 38 -5.86 16.14 0.15
C ALA A 38 -7.37 16.02 0.44
N PRO A 39 -8.06 17.11 0.80
CA PRO A 39 -9.51 17.09 0.79
C PRO A 39 -9.93 16.76 -0.64
N ALA A 40 -10.73 15.70 -0.80
CA ALA A 40 -11.28 15.30 -2.08
C ALA A 40 -11.93 16.53 -2.71
N MET A 41 -11.36 16.99 -3.83
CA MET A 41 -11.84 18.17 -4.53
C MET A 41 -13.14 17.77 -5.22
N ALA A 42 -14.25 18.02 -4.54
CA ALA A 42 -15.59 17.76 -5.05
C ALA A 42 -15.79 18.57 -6.34
N THR A 43 -15.77 17.88 -7.48
CA THR A 43 -16.32 18.41 -8.73
C THR A 43 -17.84 18.25 -8.67
N PRO A 44 -18.63 19.31 -8.88
CA PRO A 44 -20.08 19.21 -8.91
C PRO A 44 -20.50 18.71 -10.29
N GLY A 45 -20.45 17.39 -10.48
CA GLY A 45 -21.09 16.68 -11.59
C GLY A 45 -22.48 16.17 -11.17
N PRO A 46 -23.43 16.03 -12.12
CA PRO A 46 -24.85 15.87 -11.81
C PRO A 46 -25.12 14.53 -11.10
N SER A 47 -25.91 14.59 -10.03
CA SER A 47 -26.40 13.50 -9.17
C SER A 47 -26.16 12.06 -9.66
N GLY A 48 -25.19 11.38 -9.05
CA GLY A 48 -24.94 9.95 -9.20
C GLY A 48 -23.94 9.49 -8.13
N ALA A 49 -24.41 9.25 -6.91
CA ALA A 49 -23.57 8.79 -5.81
C ALA A 49 -22.85 7.49 -6.21
N LEU A 50 -21.52 7.51 -6.23
CA LEU A 50 -20.73 6.30 -6.38
C LEU A 50 -21.10 5.33 -5.24
N PRO A 51 -21.24 4.01 -5.51
CA PRO A 51 -21.49 3.05 -4.45
C PRO A 51 -20.36 3.16 -3.41
N SER A 52 -20.73 3.43 -2.16
CA SER A 52 -19.78 3.43 -1.04
C SER A 52 -19.31 2.00 -0.82
N GLU A 53 -18.00 1.74 -0.96
CA GLU A 53 -17.39 0.43 -0.72
C GLU A 53 -16.46 0.50 0.49
N VAL A 54 -16.49 -0.50 1.37
CA VAL A 54 -15.60 -0.55 2.54
C VAL A 54 -14.12 -0.46 2.12
N ALA A 55 -13.76 -1.05 0.98
CA ALA A 55 -12.39 -1.03 0.48
C ALA A 55 -11.88 0.38 0.13
N ALA A 56 -12.76 1.33 -0.14
CA ALA A 56 -12.39 2.73 -0.38
C ALA A 56 -12.17 3.50 0.93
N GLU A 57 -12.84 3.10 2.01
CA GLU A 57 -12.72 3.72 3.34
C GLU A 57 -11.54 3.15 4.15
N VAL A 58 -11.19 1.87 3.95
CA VAL A 58 -10.11 1.20 4.68
C VAL A 58 -8.74 1.53 4.04
N PRO A 59 -7.84 2.22 4.76
CA PRO A 59 -6.50 2.51 4.25
C PRO A 59 -5.70 1.23 3.99
N PHE A 60 -4.97 1.19 2.88
CA PHE A 60 -4.08 0.06 2.56
C PHE A 60 -3.02 -0.20 3.66
N GLN A 61 -2.63 0.85 4.39
CA GLN A 61 -1.74 0.75 5.55
C GLN A 61 -2.27 -0.22 6.61
N ASP A 62 -3.58 -0.28 6.85
CA ASP A 62 -4.16 -1.16 7.86
C ASP A 62 -4.07 -2.63 7.44
N VAL A 63 -4.21 -2.90 6.14
CA VAL A 63 -3.99 -4.23 5.55
C VAL A 63 -2.52 -4.64 5.67
N CYS A 64 -1.58 -3.75 5.32
CA CYS A 64 -0.15 -4.02 5.49
C CYS A 64 0.22 -4.24 6.96
N GLY A 65 -0.29 -3.41 7.88
CA GLY A 65 -0.06 -3.54 9.31
C GLY A 65 -0.68 -4.82 9.89
N LEU A 66 -1.80 -5.29 9.35
CA LEU A 66 -2.33 -6.62 9.65
C LEU A 66 -1.35 -7.72 9.23
N MET A 67 -0.91 -7.73 7.98
CA MET A 67 0.00 -8.74 7.44
C MET A 67 1.32 -8.80 8.22
N GLU A 68 1.88 -7.64 8.55
CA GLU A 68 3.09 -7.50 9.37
C GLU A 68 2.92 -8.11 10.77
N ARG A 69 1.81 -7.80 11.45
CA ARG A 69 1.50 -8.37 12.77
C ARG A 69 1.32 -9.89 12.70
N VAL A 70 0.65 -10.39 11.67
CA VAL A 70 0.45 -11.84 11.46
C VAL A 70 1.79 -12.54 11.18
N GLN A 71 2.68 -11.93 10.39
CA GLN A 71 4.01 -12.46 10.09
C GLN A 71 4.88 -12.54 11.36
N LYS A 72 4.90 -11.48 12.17
CA LYS A 72 5.69 -11.39 13.41
C LYS A 72 5.16 -12.24 14.56
N THR A 73 3.86 -12.56 14.56
CA THR A 73 3.24 -13.35 15.63
C THR A 73 3.56 -14.84 15.48
N SER A 74 4.03 -15.48 16.55
CA SER A 74 4.16 -16.94 16.61
C SER A 74 2.92 -17.58 17.24
N GLY A 75 2.53 -18.75 16.74
CA GLY A 75 1.38 -19.51 17.22
C GLY A 75 0.10 -19.27 16.42
N LEU A 76 -0.52 -20.36 15.95
CA LEU A 76 -1.69 -20.35 15.07
C LEU A 76 -2.89 -19.62 15.70
N GLU A 77 -3.19 -19.89 16.96
CA GLU A 77 -4.36 -19.32 17.64
C GLU A 77 -4.26 -17.80 17.80
N LYS A 78 -3.05 -17.27 18.05
CA LYS A 78 -2.83 -15.82 18.11
C LYS A 78 -3.02 -15.18 16.74
N LYS A 79 -2.51 -15.81 15.67
CA LYS A 79 -2.72 -15.35 14.28
C LYS A 79 -4.20 -15.33 13.90
N LYS A 80 -4.94 -16.39 14.24
CA LYS A 80 -6.40 -16.48 14.02
C LYS A 80 -7.13 -15.34 14.72
N ARG A 81 -6.78 -15.04 15.99
CA ARG A 81 -7.39 -13.92 16.73
C ARG A 81 -7.13 -12.57 16.05
N ILE A 82 -5.90 -12.31 15.62
CA ILE A 82 -5.55 -11.05 14.92
C ILE A 82 -6.37 -10.91 13.63
N LEU A 83 -6.49 -11.98 12.84
CA LEU A 83 -7.30 -11.98 11.62
C LEU A 83 -8.79 -11.82 11.94
N ALA A 84 -9.32 -12.55 12.91
CA ALA A 84 -10.72 -12.47 13.32
C ALA A 84 -11.12 -11.03 13.71
N SER A 85 -10.31 -10.37 14.54
CA SER A 85 -10.55 -8.98 14.93
C SER A 85 -10.50 -8.00 13.74
N PHE A 86 -9.71 -8.28 12.70
CA PHE A 86 -9.72 -7.46 11.48
C PHE A 86 -11.00 -7.69 10.65
N LEU A 87 -11.43 -8.95 10.50
CA LEU A 87 -12.68 -9.28 9.81
C LEU A 87 -13.90 -8.70 10.53
N GLU A 88 -13.92 -8.72 11.86
CA GLU A 88 -14.99 -8.11 12.67
C GLU A 88 -15.11 -6.61 12.37
N LYS A 89 -13.99 -5.87 12.44
CA LYS A 89 -13.96 -4.43 12.10
C LYS A 89 -14.40 -4.15 10.67
N TRP A 90 -14.02 -4.98 9.71
CA TRP A 90 -14.49 -4.84 8.34
C TRP A 90 -16.02 -5.02 8.24
N ARG A 91 -16.59 -5.98 8.98
CA ARG A 91 -18.04 -6.23 8.99
C ARG A 91 -18.79 -5.10 9.69
N GLU A 92 -18.25 -4.56 10.77
CA GLU A 92 -18.79 -3.37 11.45
C GLU A 92 -18.84 -2.19 10.46
N GLU A 93 -17.74 -1.96 9.74
CA GLU A 93 -17.66 -0.88 8.75
C GLU A 93 -18.63 -1.11 7.58
N HIS A 94 -18.74 -2.34 7.08
CA HIS A 94 -19.72 -2.72 6.06
C HIS A 94 -21.16 -2.42 6.52
N THR A 95 -21.48 -2.75 7.77
CA THR A 95 -22.80 -2.50 8.35
C THR A 95 -23.06 -0.99 8.52
N ARG A 96 -22.01 -0.23 8.85
CA ARG A 96 -22.07 1.23 8.99
C ARG A 96 -22.39 1.93 7.66
N ILE A 97 -21.78 1.50 6.55
CA ILE A 97 -21.97 2.12 5.23
C ILE A 97 -23.19 1.57 4.47
N HIS A 98 -23.60 0.32 4.76
CA HIS A 98 -24.76 -0.34 4.14
C HIS A 98 -25.82 -0.73 5.20
N PRO A 99 -26.56 0.25 5.77
CA PRO A 99 -27.54 -0.02 6.83
C PRO A 99 -28.85 -0.66 6.34
N THR A 100 -29.15 -0.61 5.03
CA THR A 100 -30.44 -1.03 4.46
C THR A 100 -30.23 -2.15 3.42
N ASP A 101 -30.96 -3.26 3.60
CA ASP A 101 -30.99 -4.49 2.79
C ASP A 101 -29.67 -4.93 2.12
N SER A 102 -28.92 -5.76 2.86
CA SER A 102 -27.76 -6.54 2.40
C SER A 102 -28.00 -7.37 1.12
N ALA A 103 -29.25 -7.57 0.69
CA ALA A 103 -29.58 -8.36 -0.49
C ALA A 103 -29.20 -7.68 -1.82
N THR A 104 -29.08 -6.34 -1.85
CA THR A 104 -28.75 -5.58 -3.08
C THR A 104 -27.29 -5.12 -3.11
N THR A 105 -26.61 -5.16 -1.97
CA THR A 105 -25.23 -4.70 -1.82
C THR A 105 -24.24 -5.69 -2.43
N LYS A 106 -23.46 -5.24 -3.41
CA LYS A 106 -22.38 -6.01 -4.06
C LYS A 106 -21.04 -5.91 -3.32
N ASP A 107 -20.97 -5.07 -2.30
CA ASP A 107 -19.76 -4.87 -1.50
C ASP A 107 -19.49 -6.10 -0.63
N THR A 108 -18.23 -6.53 -0.58
CA THR A 108 -17.81 -7.75 0.10
C THR A 108 -16.38 -7.60 0.61
N PHE A 109 -15.93 -8.56 1.41
CA PHE A 109 -14.53 -8.64 1.86
C PHE A 109 -13.54 -9.04 0.74
N TYR A 110 -14.00 -9.27 -0.49
CA TYR A 110 -13.18 -9.76 -1.60
C TYR A 110 -11.95 -8.89 -1.91
N PRO A 111 -12.01 -7.53 -1.90
CA PRO A 111 -10.86 -6.68 -2.17
C PRO A 111 -9.69 -6.87 -1.19
N ALA A 112 -9.97 -7.13 0.09
CA ALA A 112 -8.93 -7.46 1.08
C ALA A 112 -8.49 -8.92 0.98
N MET A 113 -9.43 -9.86 0.78
CA MET A 113 -9.14 -11.29 0.72
C MET A 113 -8.14 -11.64 -0.39
N ARG A 114 -8.28 -11.04 -1.58
CA ARG A 114 -7.36 -11.28 -2.70
C ARG A 114 -5.92 -10.82 -2.44
N LEU A 115 -5.73 -9.84 -1.54
CA LEU A 115 -4.41 -9.37 -1.13
C LEU A 115 -3.79 -10.31 -0.07
N LEU A 116 -4.62 -10.87 0.81
CA LEU A 116 -4.18 -11.85 1.81
C LEU A 116 -3.83 -13.21 1.20
N LEU A 117 -4.58 -13.62 0.16
CA LEU A 117 -4.43 -14.91 -0.52
C LEU A 117 -4.14 -14.71 -2.02
N PRO A 118 -2.98 -14.16 -2.39
CA PRO A 118 -2.69 -13.83 -3.79
C PRO A 118 -2.59 -15.06 -4.70
N HIS A 119 -2.27 -16.23 -4.15
CA HIS A 119 -2.09 -17.48 -4.92
C HIS A 119 -3.39 -18.08 -5.46
N ILE A 120 -4.56 -17.69 -4.93
CA ILE A 120 -5.88 -18.12 -5.41
C ILE A 120 -6.61 -17.03 -6.20
N ASP A 121 -6.01 -15.86 -6.42
CA ASP A 121 -6.63 -14.79 -7.19
C ASP A 121 -6.66 -15.13 -8.69
N ARG A 122 -7.86 -15.42 -9.22
CA ARG A 122 -8.08 -15.77 -10.63
C ARG A 122 -8.61 -14.61 -11.47
N ALA A 123 -9.06 -13.53 -10.83
CA ALA A 123 -9.71 -12.42 -11.53
C ALA A 123 -8.70 -11.47 -12.21
N ARG A 124 -7.45 -11.45 -11.76
CA ARG A 124 -6.37 -10.66 -12.38
C ARG A 124 -5.47 -11.57 -13.22
N PRO A 125 -5.08 -11.16 -14.43
CA PRO A 125 -4.05 -11.86 -15.20
C PRO A 125 -2.68 -11.70 -14.51
N ALA A 126 -1.69 -12.47 -14.97
CA ALA A 126 -0.32 -12.36 -14.47
C ALA A 126 0.21 -10.93 -14.65
N TYR A 127 0.84 -10.37 -13.60
CA TYR A 127 1.42 -9.03 -13.66
C TYR A 127 2.61 -8.91 -14.62
N GLY A 128 3.25 -10.03 -14.99
CA GLY A 128 4.43 -10.03 -15.86
C GLY A 128 5.66 -9.34 -15.25
N LEU A 129 5.64 -9.06 -13.94
CA LEU A 129 6.68 -8.30 -13.26
C LEU A 129 7.74 -9.24 -12.69
N LYS A 130 8.99 -9.08 -13.15
CA LYS A 130 10.17 -9.81 -12.65
C LYS A 130 10.91 -8.97 -11.62
N GLU A 131 11.58 -9.61 -10.67
CA GLU A 131 12.31 -8.95 -9.58
C GLU A 131 13.39 -8.00 -10.11
N VAL A 132 14.08 -8.37 -11.20
CA VAL A 132 15.09 -7.52 -11.86
C VAL A 132 14.48 -6.25 -12.46
N ALA A 133 13.25 -6.31 -12.98
CA ALA A 133 12.56 -5.13 -13.50
C ALA A 133 12.16 -4.19 -12.34
N LEU A 134 11.68 -4.77 -11.24
CA LEU A 134 11.39 -4.06 -10.00
C LEU A 134 12.62 -3.33 -9.44
N ALA A 135 13.77 -4.01 -9.41
CA ALA A 135 15.04 -3.43 -8.99
C ALA A 135 15.45 -2.20 -9.83
N LYS A 136 15.35 -2.31 -11.17
CA LYS A 136 15.65 -1.19 -12.07
C LYS A 136 14.74 0.01 -11.81
N HIS A 137 13.43 -0.22 -11.69
CA HIS A 137 12.49 0.85 -11.37
C HIS A 137 12.79 1.51 -10.02
N TYR A 138 13.16 0.75 -8.98
CA TYR A 138 13.56 1.33 -7.70
C TYR A 138 14.81 2.20 -7.81
N ILE A 139 15.83 1.75 -8.55
CA ILE A 139 17.06 2.53 -8.77
C ILE A 139 16.73 3.84 -9.50
N ASP A 140 15.88 3.79 -10.53
CA ASP A 140 15.50 4.96 -11.31
C ASP A 140 14.64 5.95 -10.49
N ILE A 141 13.64 5.46 -9.74
CA ILE A 141 12.73 6.30 -8.95
C ILE A 141 13.44 6.93 -7.75
N LEU A 142 14.32 6.18 -7.09
CA LEU A 142 15.10 6.66 -5.94
C LEU A 142 16.37 7.40 -6.37
N ASN A 143 16.65 7.47 -7.67
CA ASN A 143 17.82 8.08 -8.30
C ASN A 143 19.14 7.64 -7.65
N ILE A 144 19.27 6.32 -7.43
CA ILE A 144 20.47 5.71 -6.83
C ILE A 144 21.49 5.45 -7.97
N SER A 145 22.77 5.71 -7.74
CA SER A 145 23.82 5.34 -8.71
C SER A 145 23.86 3.82 -8.88
N LYS A 146 23.97 3.37 -10.13
CA LYS A 146 23.98 1.94 -10.49
C LYS A 146 25.17 1.20 -9.90
N GLU A 147 26.24 1.93 -9.62
CA GLU A 147 27.50 1.44 -9.05
C GLU A 147 27.44 1.35 -7.52
N SER A 148 26.44 1.95 -6.88
CA SER A 148 26.28 1.90 -5.43
C SER A 148 26.00 0.49 -4.91
N THR A 149 26.38 0.25 -3.66
CA THR A 149 26.20 -1.04 -2.99
C THR A 149 24.74 -1.46 -2.92
N ASP A 150 23.82 -0.51 -2.71
CA ASP A 150 22.39 -0.77 -2.63
C ASP A 150 21.77 -1.09 -4.00
N ALA A 151 22.20 -0.40 -5.07
CA ALA A 151 21.81 -0.77 -6.43
C ALA A 151 22.28 -2.19 -6.80
N GLN A 152 23.51 -2.54 -6.43
CA GLN A 152 24.05 -3.89 -6.65
C GLN A 152 23.28 -4.96 -5.87
N LYS A 153 22.87 -4.69 -4.62
CA LYS A 153 22.00 -5.60 -3.83
C LYS A 153 20.64 -5.81 -4.49
N LEU A 154 20.03 -4.74 -5.01
CA LEU A 154 18.73 -4.82 -5.69
C LEU A 154 18.82 -5.63 -6.99
N LEU A 155 19.85 -5.39 -7.81
CA LEU A 155 20.06 -6.10 -9.08
C LEU A 155 20.44 -7.58 -8.86
N HIS A 156 21.24 -7.87 -7.84
CA HIS A 156 21.76 -9.20 -7.52
C HIS A 156 21.11 -9.80 -6.27
N TYR A 157 19.78 -9.68 -6.15
CA TYR A 157 19.00 -10.07 -4.96
C TYR A 157 19.21 -11.53 -4.49
N ARG A 158 19.60 -12.45 -5.38
CA ARG A 158 19.87 -13.86 -5.05
C ARG A 158 21.23 -14.08 -4.37
N ALA A 159 22.18 -13.16 -4.54
CA ALA A 159 23.53 -13.24 -3.99
C ALA A 159 24.01 -11.86 -3.51
N PRO A 160 23.37 -11.29 -2.47
CA PRO A 160 23.65 -9.93 -2.01
C PRO A 160 25.06 -9.75 -1.41
N GLN A 161 25.77 -10.85 -1.10
CA GLN A 161 27.13 -10.84 -0.53
C GLN A 161 28.21 -10.34 -1.50
N ASN A 162 27.94 -10.31 -2.81
CA ASN A 162 28.91 -9.88 -3.81
C ASN A 162 28.91 -8.35 -4.05
N ALA A 163 27.96 -7.62 -3.45
CA ALA A 163 27.96 -6.16 -3.47
C ALA A 163 29.05 -5.68 -2.50
N LYS A 164 30.27 -5.44 -3.02
CA LYS A 164 31.41 -4.90 -2.25
C LYS A 164 30.95 -3.67 -1.44
N GLN A 165 31.14 -3.71 -0.13
CA GLN A 165 30.87 -2.59 0.79
C GLN A 165 31.85 -1.44 0.57
#